data_AF-A1K448-F1
#
_entry.id   AF-A1K448-F1
#
_cell.length_a   1.000
_cell.length_b   1.000
_cell.length_c   1.000
_cell.angle_alpha   90.00
_cell.angle_beta   90.00
_cell.angle_gamma   90.00
#
_symmetry.space_group_name_H-M   'P 1'
#
loop_
_entity.id
_entity.type
_entity.pdbx_description
1 polymer ?
#
loop_
_entity_poly.entity_id
_entity_poly.type
_entity_poly.pdbx_seq_one_letter_code
_entity_poly.pdbx_strand_id
1 'polypeptide(L)'
;MESGITTAAPATLSWLDGRRLTFSPVWDEDELSVVFDAASGDFWVVACEARRLIEHLGVSPLMDADAIEMLRSGDLPAPDSARAILDNLVEVGILQRNAT
;
A
#
# COMPACT_ATOMS: atom_id res chain seq x y z
N MET A 1 15.52 22.58 -18.89
CA MET A 1 15.95 21.79 -17.73
C MET A 1 15.16 20.51 -17.77
N GLU A 2 15.76 19.45 -18.31
CA GLU A 2 15.16 18.12 -18.31
C GLU A 2 15.29 17.57 -16.89
N SER A 3 14.17 17.54 -16.16
CA SER A 3 14.08 16.79 -14.91
C SER A 3 14.32 15.33 -15.26
N GLY A 4 15.51 14.82 -14.91
CA GLY A 4 15.82 13.41 -15.08
C GLY A 4 14.77 12.60 -14.34
N ILE A 5 13.90 11.91 -15.07
CA ILE A 5 12.99 10.93 -14.50
C ILE A 5 13.91 9.81 -14.01
N THR A 6 14.22 9.80 -12.72
CA THR A 6 14.72 8.60 -12.06
C THR A 6 13.60 7.59 -12.16
N THR A 7 13.65 6.73 -13.17
CA THR A 7 12.78 5.57 -13.28
C THR A 7 13.24 4.58 -12.22
N ALA A 8 12.84 4.81 -10.96
CA ALA A 8 12.94 3.78 -9.94
C ALA A 8 12.15 2.57 -10.43
N ALA A 9 12.73 1.37 -10.30
CA ALA A 9 12.03 0.15 -10.62
C ALA A 9 10.73 0.10 -9.80
N PRO A 10 9.59 -0.29 -10.40
CA PRO A 10 8.33 -0.35 -9.66
C PRO A 10 8.46 -1.34 -8.51
N ALA A 11 8.13 -0.88 -7.30
CA ALA A 11 8.08 -1.77 -6.15
C ALA A 11 7.03 -2.85 -6.44
N THR A 12 7.33 -4.10 -6.10
CA THR A 12 6.43 -5.23 -6.31
C THR A 12 6.27 -5.97 -5.00
N LEU A 13 5.03 -6.23 -4.63
CA LEU A 13 4.64 -6.95 -3.43
C LEU A 13 3.94 -8.24 -3.85
N SER A 14 4.37 -9.36 -3.29
CA SER A 14 3.72 -10.66 -3.52
C SER A 14 3.05 -11.10 -2.23
N TRP A 15 1.75 -11.35 -2.27
CA TRP A 15 0.99 -11.87 -1.14
C TRP A 15 0.93 -13.39 -1.15
N LEU A 16 0.62 -13.95 0.02
CA LEU A 16 0.58 -15.40 0.25
C LEU A 16 -0.51 -16.11 -0.54
N ASP A 17 -1.57 -15.41 -0.95
CA ASP A 17 -2.63 -15.93 -1.83
C ASP A 17 -2.23 -15.94 -3.32
N GLY A 18 -1.01 -15.51 -3.65
CA GLY A 18 -0.50 -15.47 -5.01
C GLY A 18 -0.79 -14.16 -5.75
N ARG A 19 -1.49 -13.19 -5.13
CA ARG A 19 -1.64 -11.85 -5.69
C ARG A 19 -0.30 -11.14 -5.75
N ARG A 20 -0.12 -10.37 -6.82
CA ARG A 20 1.09 -9.58 -7.06
C ARG A 20 0.71 -8.15 -7.36
N LEU A 21 0.97 -7.28 -6.39
CA LEU A 21 0.74 -5.86 -6.51
C LEU A 21 2.01 -5.15 -6.99
N THR A 22 1.85 -4.25 -7.95
CA THR A 22 2.93 -3.43 -8.49
C THR A 22 2.60 -1.97 -8.22
N PHE A 23 3.58 -1.20 -7.76
CA PHE A 23 3.37 0.20 -7.38
C PHE A 23 4.10 1.11 -8.36
N SER A 24 3.41 2.14 -8.84
CA SER A 24 4.06 3.25 -9.53
C SER A 24 4.95 4.04 -8.56
N PRO A 25 5.85 4.90 -9.05
CA PRO A 25 6.40 5.98 -8.23
C PRO A 25 5.28 6.81 -7.58
N VAL A 26 5.58 7.46 -6.46
CA VAL A 26 4.69 8.49 -5.89
C VAL A 26 4.83 9.74 -6.75
N TRP A 27 3.70 10.37 -7.08
CA TRP A 27 3.69 11.67 -7.74
C TRP A 27 3.64 12.78 -6.67
N ASP A 28 4.76 13.50 -6.52
CA ASP A 28 5.01 14.48 -5.44
C ASP A 28 3.95 15.57 -5.29
N GLU A 29 3.29 15.99 -6.38
CA GLU A 29 2.31 17.09 -6.34
C GLU A 29 1.00 16.70 -5.65
N ASP A 30 0.63 15.42 -5.70
CA ASP A 30 -0.65 14.93 -5.19
C ASP A 30 -0.49 13.90 -4.06
N GLU A 31 0.74 13.49 -3.75
CA GLU A 31 1.05 12.37 -2.84
C GLU A 31 0.28 11.08 -3.20
N LEU A 32 0.06 10.83 -4.49
CA LEU A 32 -0.67 9.68 -5.01
C LEU A 32 0.25 8.65 -5.64
N SER A 33 -0.21 7.40 -5.67
CA SER A 33 0.45 6.28 -6.34
C SER A 33 -0.59 5.34 -6.95
N VAL A 34 -0.24 4.70 -8.06
CA VAL A 34 -1.06 3.66 -8.68
C VAL A 34 -0.61 2.30 -8.17
N VAL A 35 -1.58 1.51 -7.71
CA VAL A 35 -1.42 0.10 -7.37
C VAL A 35 -2.05 -0.72 -8.49
N PHE A 36 -1.31 -1.66 -9.05
CA PHE A 36 -1.79 -2.58 -10.09
C PHE A 36 -1.71 -4.01 -9.60
N ASP A 37 -2.82 -4.75 -9.70
CA ASP A 37 -2.86 -6.18 -9.40
C ASP A 37 -2.70 -7.01 -10.67
N ALA A 38 -1.55 -7.69 -10.79
CA ALA A 38 -1.25 -8.50 -11.97
C ALA A 38 -2.13 -9.75 -12.10
N ALA A 39 -2.81 -10.19 -11.03
CA ALA A 39 -3.66 -11.38 -11.07
C ALA A 39 -5.04 -11.07 -11.69
N SER A 40 -5.64 -9.95 -11.31
CA SER A 40 -6.96 -9.51 -11.77
C SER A 40 -6.90 -8.58 -12.98
N GLY A 41 -5.82 -7.82 -13.12
CA GLY A 41 -5.71 -6.71 -14.08
C GLY A 41 -6.32 -5.39 -13.55
N ASP A 42 -6.79 -5.38 -12.31
CA ASP A 42 -7.33 -4.17 -11.67
C ASP A 42 -6.24 -3.18 -11.28
N PHE A 43 -6.62 -1.90 -11.21
CA PHE A 43 -5.76 -0.84 -10.70
C PHE A 43 -6.52 0.14 -9.83
N TRP A 44 -5.81 0.74 -8.88
CA TRP A 44 -6.34 1.73 -7.95
C TRP A 44 -5.36 2.89 -7.82
N VAL A 45 -5.90 4.09 -7.66
CA VAL A 45 -5.13 5.27 -7.27
C VAL A 45 -5.27 5.40 -5.75
N VAL A 46 -4.15 5.41 -5.04
CA VAL A 46 -4.11 5.44 -3.58
C VAL A 46 -3.24 6.59 -3.11
N ALA A 47 -3.58 7.15 -1.95
CA ALA A 47 -2.71 8.09 -1.25
C ALA A 47 -1.43 7.41 -0.76
N CYS A 48 -0.37 8.18 -0.56
CA CYS A 48 0.93 7.73 -0.06
C CYS A 48 0.78 6.93 1.24
N GLU A 49 -0.08 7.37 2.16
CA GLU A 49 -0.38 6.68 3.42
C GLU A 49 -0.99 5.29 3.20
N ALA A 50 -1.94 5.17 2.27
CA ALA A 50 -2.58 3.91 1.93
C ALA A 50 -1.59 2.95 1.24
N ARG A 51 -0.72 3.47 0.36
CA ARG A 51 0.37 2.70 -0.22
C ARG A 51 1.27 2.10 0.85
N ARG A 52 1.74 2.91 1.80
CA ARG A 52 2.63 2.45 2.89
C ARG A 52 1.98 1.33 3.71
N LEU A 53 0.68 1.47 4.00
CA LEU A 53 -0.09 0.42 4.68
C LEU A 53 -0.14 -0.88 3.86
N ILE A 54 -0.38 -0.80 2.55
CA ILE A 54 -0.39 -1.99 1.67
C ILE A 54 0.99 -2.65 1.63
N GLU A 55 2.05 -1.87 1.42
CA GLU A 55 3.44 -2.35 1.39
C GLU A 55 3.79 -3.06 2.70
N HIS A 56 3.39 -2.50 3.85
CA HIS A 56 3.62 -3.12 5.16
C HIS A 56 2.89 -4.45 5.34
N LEU A 57 1.60 -4.51 5.00
CA LEU A 57 0.79 -5.72 5.16
C LEU A 57 1.26 -6.89 4.28
N GLY A 58 1.88 -6.63 3.13
CA GLY A 58 2.42 -7.72 2.31
C GLY A 58 3.77 -8.25 2.77
N VAL A 59 4.45 -7.58 3.70
CA VAL A 59 5.69 -8.09 4.31
C VAL A 59 5.39 -8.98 5.52
N SER A 60 4.28 -8.73 6.24
CA SER A 60 3.83 -9.60 7.33
C SER A 60 2.30 -9.68 7.41
N PRO A 61 1.69 -10.88 7.25
CA PRO A 61 0.26 -11.09 7.48
C PRO A 61 -0.12 -11.05 8.96
N LEU A 62 0.86 -11.08 9.86
CA LEU A 62 0.69 -10.95 11.30
C LEU A 62 0.96 -9.49 11.66
N MET A 63 -0.08 -8.76 12.04
CA MET A 63 -0.02 -7.42 12.65
C MET A 63 0.61 -7.51 14.06
N ASP A 64 1.82 -8.04 14.18
CA ASP A 64 2.43 -8.35 15.46
C ASP A 64 3.67 -7.47 15.64
N ALA A 65 3.54 -6.46 16.51
CA ALA A 65 4.58 -5.56 17.03
C ALA A 65 5.19 -4.50 16.08
N ASP A 66 5.57 -4.82 14.85
CA ASP A 66 6.33 -3.90 13.97
C ASP A 66 5.48 -2.69 13.51
N ALA A 67 4.21 -2.93 13.19
CA ALA A 67 3.23 -1.89 12.89
C ALA A 67 3.04 -0.88 14.03
N ILE A 68 3.15 -1.34 15.28
CA ILE A 68 3.00 -0.51 16.48
C ILE A 68 4.21 0.41 16.67
N GLU A 69 5.41 -0.05 16.31
CA GLU A 69 6.62 0.77 16.37
C GLU A 69 6.63 1.84 15.26
N MET A 70 6.16 1.51 14.06
CA MET A 70 6.03 2.47 12.95
C MET A 70 4.92 3.51 13.16
N LEU A 71 3.80 3.14 13.81
CA LEU A 71 2.81 4.11 14.28
C LEU A 71 3.40 5.12 15.28
N ARG A 72 4.43 4.72 16.04
CA ARG A 72 5.16 5.61 16.96
C ARG A 72 6.23 6.44 16.26
N SER A 73 6.81 5.96 15.16
CA SER A 73 7.81 6.73 14.38
C SER A 73 7.17 7.83 13.51
N GLY A 74 5.84 7.82 13.36
CA GLY A 74 5.09 8.78 12.54
C GLY A 74 5.11 8.46 11.05
N ASP A 75 5.57 7.26 10.68
CA ASP A 75 5.65 6.84 9.28
C ASP A 75 4.31 6.30 8.72
N LEU A 76 3.40 5.94 9.64
CA LEU A 76 2.03 5.52 9.38
C LEU A 76 1.00 6.56 9.85
N PRO A 77 -0.19 6.62 9.20
CA PRO A 77 -1.27 7.50 9.63
C PRO A 77 -1.72 7.18 11.06
N ALA A 78 -2.31 8.17 11.74
CA ALA A 78 -2.86 7.99 13.09
C ALA A 78 -3.80 6.77 13.16
N PRO A 79 -3.91 6.06 14.30
CA PRO A 79 -4.62 4.77 14.38
C PRO A 79 -6.06 4.80 13.83
N ASP A 80 -6.81 5.87 14.11
CA ASP A 80 -8.17 6.06 13.60
C ASP A 80 -8.19 6.22 12.06
N SER A 81 -7.24 6.98 11.52
CA SER A 81 -7.06 7.15 10.07
C SER A 81 -6.60 5.84 9.41
N ALA A 82 -5.67 5.11 10.03
CA ALA A 82 -5.22 3.81 9.55
C ALA A 82 -6.39 2.82 9.47
N ARG A 83 -7.27 2.79 10.48
CA ARG A 83 -8.48 1.96 10.48
C ARG A 83 -9.38 2.30 9.29
N ALA A 84 -9.68 3.58 9.09
CA ALA A 84 -10.53 4.04 7.98
C ALA A 84 -9.94 3.69 6.61
N ILE A 85 -8.62 3.84 6.45
CA ILE A 85 -7.92 3.46 5.21
C ILE A 85 -8.01 1.95 4.98
N LEU A 86 -7.79 1.13 6.01
CA LEU A 86 -7.92 -0.33 5.91
C LEU A 86 -9.33 -0.76 5.52
N ASP A 87 -10.36 -0.15 6.12
CA ASP A 87 -11.75 -0.41 5.76
C ASP A 87 -12.04 -0.05 4.30
N ASN A 88 -11.53 1.09 3.82
CA ASN A 88 -11.64 1.49 2.42
C ASN A 88 -10.92 0.50 1.49
N LEU A 89 -9.69 0.10 1.81
CA LEU A 89 -8.91 -0.85 1.03
C LEU A 89 -9.59 -2.23 0.92
N VAL A 90 -10.32 -2.64 1.96
CA VAL A 90 -11.17 -3.84 1.92
C VAL A 90 -12.39 -3.64 1.03
N GLU A 91 -13.08 -2.50 1.17
CA GLU A 91 -14.27 -2.18 0.39
C GLU A 91 -13.99 -2.16 -1.12
N VAL A 92 -12.85 -1.60 -1.52
CA VAL A 92 -12.43 -1.52 -2.93
C VAL A 92 -11.73 -2.79 -3.44
N GLY A 93 -11.64 -3.84 -2.62
CA GLY A 93 -11.11 -5.14 -3.00
C GLY A 93 -9.58 -5.23 -3.11
N ILE A 94 -8.84 -4.20 -2.68
CA ILE A 94 -7.38 -4.30 -2.56
C ILE A 94 -7.04 -5.31 -1.48
N LEU A 95 -7.59 -5.17 -0.27
CA LEU A 95 -7.40 -6.12 0.82
C LEU A 95 -8.58 -7.08 0.93
N GLN A 96 -8.30 -8.32 1.36
CA GLN A 96 -9.32 -9.29 1.74
C GLN A 96 -9.32 -9.38 3.27
N ARG A 97 -10.50 -9.32 3.90
CA ARG A 97 -10.61 -9.73 5.31
C ARG A 97 -10.48 -11.24 5.35
N ASN A 98 -9.55 -11.76 6.14
CA ASN A 98 -9.52 -13.19 6.44
C ASN A 98 -10.86 -13.55 7.09
N ALA A 99 -11.71 -14.25 6.34
CA ALA A 99 -12.91 -14.86 6.89
C ALA A 99 -12.42 -15.91 7.90
N THR A 100 -12.67 -15.64 9.18
CA THR A 100 -12.39 -16.56 10.28
C THR A 100 -13.44 -17.66 10.32
#